data_AF-A0A562QCF7-F1
#
_entry.id   AF-A0A562QCF7-F1
#
_cell.length_a   1.000
_cell.length_b   1.000
_cell.length_c   1.000
_cell.angle_alpha   90.00
_cell.angle_beta   90.00
_cell.angle_gamma   90.00
#
_symmetry.space_group_name_H-M   'P 1'
#
loop_
_entity.id
_entity.type
_entity.pdbx_description
1 polymer ?
#
loop_
_entity_poly.entity_id
_entity_poly.type
_entity_poly.pdbx_seq_one_letter_code
_entity_poly.pdbx_strand_id
1 'polypeptide(L)'
;MSIPTDLASLKIMAHVYKRASLQSIFEKTVESLVEQVPYIDWVGIYMYENVNYNLVAASSLEDDLRWESNGELKFPITNSNNEEIGMMIVRSLQPIAFDVTDLSTLETIAAAIGQESFAN
;
A
#
# COMPACT_ATOMS: atom_id res chain seq x y z
N MET A 1 -16.16 6.83 4.00
CA MET A 1 -15.47 7.58 2.92
C MET A 1 -14.76 8.75 3.59
N SER A 2 -13.54 8.47 4.01
CA SER A 2 -12.58 9.48 4.45
C SER A 2 -12.10 10.19 3.18
N ILE A 3 -12.46 11.46 3.00
CA ILE A 3 -12.10 12.29 1.83
C ILE A 3 -10.60 12.18 1.46
N PRO A 4 -9.67 12.16 2.44
CA PRO A 4 -8.24 12.02 2.14
C PRO A 4 -7.85 10.64 1.56
N THR A 5 -8.40 9.54 2.08
CA THR A 5 -8.14 8.18 1.58
C THR A 5 -8.69 7.98 0.17
N ASP A 6 -9.85 8.59 -0.13
CA ASP A 6 -10.48 8.56 -1.45
C ASP A 6 -9.63 9.31 -2.50
N LEU A 7 -9.04 10.45 -2.12
CA LEU A 7 -8.16 11.22 -3.01
C LEU A 7 -6.85 10.49 -3.31
N ALA A 8 -6.26 9.84 -2.29
CA ALA A 8 -5.06 9.02 -2.45
C ALA A 8 -5.33 7.88 -3.45
N SER A 9 -6.46 7.20 -3.26
CA SER A 9 -6.91 6.10 -4.14
C SER A 9 -7.07 6.54 -5.58
N LEU A 10 -7.72 7.68 -5.83
CA LEU A 10 -7.90 8.20 -7.19
C LEU A 10 -6.57 8.47 -7.90
N LYS A 11 -5.59 9.03 -7.19
CA LYS A 11 -4.26 9.29 -7.76
C LYS A 11 -3.50 8.00 -8.05
N ILE A 12 -3.56 7.03 -7.14
CA ILE A 12 -2.92 5.73 -7.30
C ILE A 12 -3.54 4.98 -8.48
N MET A 13 -4.87 4.90 -8.53
CA MET A 13 -5.59 4.24 -9.62
C MET A 13 -5.32 4.92 -10.97
N ALA A 14 -5.26 6.26 -11.02
CA ALA A 14 -4.89 6.97 -12.24
C ALA A 14 -3.49 6.62 -12.75
N HIS A 15 -2.56 6.27 -11.86
CA HIS A 15 -1.20 5.87 -12.21
C HIS A 15 -1.12 4.41 -12.66
N VAL A 16 -1.84 3.53 -11.97
CA VAL A 16 -2.10 2.12 -12.33
C VAL A 16 -2.65 2.03 -13.75
N TYR A 17 -3.77 2.71 -14.04
CA TYR A 17 -4.40 2.66 -15.37
C TYR A 17 -3.58 3.32 -16.50
N LYS A 18 -2.56 4.12 -16.17
CA LYS A 18 -1.67 4.73 -17.16
C LYS A 18 -0.52 3.82 -17.61
N ARG A 19 -0.46 2.56 -17.15
CA ARG A 19 0.62 1.59 -17.47
C ARG A 19 2.02 2.13 -17.16
N ALA A 20 2.16 2.84 -16.05
CA ALA A 20 3.48 3.17 -15.52
C ALA A 20 4.24 1.87 -15.17
N SER A 21 5.57 1.92 -15.09
CA SER A 21 6.33 0.75 -14.63
C SER A 21 5.84 0.33 -13.24
N LEU A 22 5.85 -0.98 -12.97
CA LEU A 22 5.35 -1.52 -11.71
C LEU A 22 6.05 -0.88 -10.49
N GLN A 23 7.36 -0.66 -10.58
CA GLN A 23 8.14 0.07 -9.57
C GLN A 23 7.60 1.49 -9.32
N SER A 24 7.25 2.23 -10.37
CA SER A 24 6.68 3.58 -10.24
C SER A 24 5.29 3.56 -9.59
N ILE A 25 4.50 2.51 -9.82
CA ILE A 25 3.22 2.30 -9.13
C ILE A 25 3.45 2.10 -7.63
N PHE A 26 4.43 1.28 -7.24
CA PHE A 26 4.76 1.05 -5.84
C PHE A 26 5.22 2.34 -5.14
N GLU A 27 6.17 3.06 -5.74
CA GLU A 27 6.70 4.32 -5.21
C GLU A 27 5.59 5.36 -5.05
N LYS A 28 4.76 5.55 -6.09
CA LYS A 28 3.67 6.53 -6.01
C LYS A 28 2.62 6.14 -4.97
N THR A 29 2.40 4.85 -4.76
CA THR A 29 1.47 4.35 -3.73
C THR A 29 1.94 4.71 -2.33
N VAL A 30 3.18 4.35 -1.99
CA VAL A 30 3.70 4.61 -0.63
C VAL A 30 3.82 6.10 -0.33
N GLU A 31 4.22 6.91 -1.32
CA GLU A 31 4.24 8.38 -1.21
C GLU A 31 2.83 8.93 -1.01
N SER A 32 1.88 8.56 -1.88
CA SER A 32 0.54 9.16 -1.88
C SER A 32 -0.24 8.86 -0.61
N LEU A 33 -0.06 7.66 -0.05
CA LEU A 33 -0.74 7.27 1.19
C LEU A 33 -0.25 8.09 2.39
N VAL A 34 1.06 8.25 2.56
CA VAL A 34 1.61 9.09 3.65
C VAL A 34 1.32 10.57 3.45
N GLU A 35 1.43 11.07 2.21
CA GLU A 35 1.17 12.49 1.91
C GLU A 35 -0.29 12.90 2.14
N GLN A 36 -1.23 11.99 1.90
CA GLN A 36 -2.65 12.34 1.80
C GLN A 36 -3.47 11.80 2.96
N VAL A 37 -3.02 10.77 3.67
CA VAL A 37 -3.77 10.19 4.78
C VAL A 37 -3.05 10.55 6.08
N PRO A 38 -3.50 11.57 6.83
CA PRO A 38 -2.72 12.19 7.91
C PRO A 38 -2.38 11.29 9.11
N TYR A 39 -3.04 10.13 9.21
CA TYR A 39 -2.82 9.13 10.25
C TYR A 39 -2.02 7.93 9.76
N ILE A 40 -1.61 7.90 8.49
CA ILE A 40 -0.65 6.92 7.99
C ILE A 40 0.73 7.54 8.08
N ASP A 41 1.55 7.03 8.99
CA ASP A 41 2.90 7.52 9.24
C ASP A 41 3.94 6.74 8.43
N TRP A 42 3.64 5.49 8.06
CA TRP A 42 4.52 4.70 7.21
C TRP A 42 3.76 3.69 6.35
N VAL A 43 4.23 3.47 5.12
CA VAL A 43 3.76 2.42 4.22
C VAL A 43 4.94 1.70 3.61
N GLY A 44 4.86 0.37 3.49
CA GLY A 44 5.79 -0.44 2.73
C GLY A 44 5.10 -1.52 1.92
N ILE A 45 5.67 -1.83 0.76
CA ILE A 45 5.21 -2.87 -0.14
C ILE A 45 6.30 -3.94 -0.25
N TYR A 46 5.93 -5.17 0.09
CA TYR A 46 6.79 -6.34 0.00
C TYR A 46 6.27 -7.24 -1.12
N MET A 47 7.16 -7.70 -2.00
CA MET A 47 6.82 -8.71 -3.02
C MET A 47 7.49 -10.03 -2.69
N TYR A 48 6.78 -11.12 -2.98
CA TYR A 48 7.25 -12.47 -2.70
C TYR A 48 8.01 -13.00 -3.91
N GLU A 49 9.31 -13.22 -3.75
CA GLU A 49 10.16 -13.85 -4.75
C GLU A 49 10.67 -15.18 -4.21
N ASN A 50 10.02 -16.26 -4.61
CA ASN A 50 10.24 -17.62 -4.10
C ASN A 50 10.05 -17.73 -2.58
N VAL A 51 11.14 -17.70 -1.82
CA VAL A 51 11.18 -17.80 -0.35
C VAL A 51 11.52 -16.46 0.31
N ASN A 52 11.81 -15.43 -0.48
CA ASN A 52 12.23 -14.13 0.01
C ASN A 52 11.08 -13.12 -0.02
N TYR A 53 11.05 -12.27 1.01
CA TYR A 53 10.16 -11.14 1.14
C TYR A 53 10.95 -9.87 0.84
N ASN A 54 10.83 -9.35 -0.38
CA ASN A 54 11.62 -8.20 -0.82
C ASN A 54 10.82 -6.91 -0.64
N LEU A 55 11.35 -5.96 0.13
CA LEU A 55 10.81 -4.61 0.21
C LEU A 55 11.09 -3.88 -1.11
N VAL A 56 10.04 -3.64 -1.91
CA VAL A 56 10.17 -3.02 -3.24
C VAL A 56 9.89 -1.52 -3.22
N ALA A 57 9.15 -1.03 -2.22
CA ALA A 57 8.93 0.39 -1.96
C ALA A 57 8.58 0.64 -0.50
N ALA A 58 9.00 1.78 0.04
CA ALA A 58 8.59 2.26 1.35
C ALA A 58 8.54 3.79 1.35
N SER A 59 7.67 4.37 2.18
CA SER A 59 7.64 5.82 2.40
C SER A 59 8.90 6.33 3.12
N SER A 60 9.55 5.47 3.91
CA SER A 60 10.86 5.69 4.51
C SER A 60 11.59 4.35 4.65
N LEU A 61 12.85 4.30 4.20
CA LEU A 61 13.73 3.13 4.37
C LEU A 61 14.54 3.17 5.66
N GLU A 62 14.75 4.37 6.21
CA GLU A 62 15.56 4.58 7.42
C GLU A 62 14.76 4.31 8.69
N ASP A 63 13.47 4.64 8.66
CA ASP A 63 12.56 4.49 9.78
C ASP A 63 11.26 3.88 9.30
N ASP A 64 11.00 2.65 9.74
CA ASP A 64 9.78 1.92 9.42
C ASP A 64 8.77 1.85 10.57
N LEU A 65 9.05 2.54 11.68
CA LEU A 65 8.16 2.66 12.83
C LEU A 65 7.69 1.32 13.42
N ARG A 66 8.46 0.23 13.22
CA ARG A 66 8.09 -1.10 13.75
C ARG A 66 7.90 -1.11 15.26
N TRP A 67 8.68 -0.32 16.00
CA TRP A 67 8.64 -0.31 17.46
C TRP A 67 7.73 0.79 18.02
N GLU A 68 7.58 1.87 17.25
CA GLU A 68 6.91 3.11 17.64
C GLU A 68 5.42 3.12 17.23
N SER A 69 5.04 2.32 16.24
CA SER A 69 3.68 2.26 15.74
C SER A 69 2.70 1.77 16.81
N ASN A 70 1.58 2.46 16.91
CA ASN A 70 0.44 2.08 17.76
C ASN A 70 -0.63 1.31 16.99
N GLY A 71 -0.56 1.32 15.64
CA GLY A 71 -1.43 0.52 14.77
C GLY A 71 -0.69 0.04 13.53
N GLU A 72 -0.92 -1.21 13.14
CA GLU A 72 -0.39 -1.83 11.92
C GLU A 72 -1.52 -2.58 11.21
N LEU A 73 -1.66 -2.37 9.90
CA LEU A 73 -2.53 -3.14 9.03
C LEU A 73 -1.73 -3.78 7.90
N LYS A 74 -2.18 -4.96 7.48
CA LYS A 74 -1.54 -5.79 6.46
C LYS A 74 -2.57 -6.14 5.40
N PHE A 75 -2.27 -5.78 4.17
CA PHE A 75 -3.15 -5.98 3.02
C PHE A 75 -2.43 -6.87 2.01
N PRO A 76 -2.88 -8.13 1.82
CA PRO A 76 -2.27 -9.02 0.84
C PRO A 76 -2.47 -8.47 -0.56
N ILE A 77 -1.42 -8.53 -1.37
CA ILE A 77 -1.44 -8.21 -2.79
C ILE A 77 -1.68 -9.51 -3.54
N THR A 78 -2.82 -9.65 -4.19
CA THR A 78 -3.21 -10.88 -4.90
C THR A 78 -3.23 -10.69 -6.41
N ASN A 79 -2.74 -11.68 -7.14
CA ASN A 79 -2.81 -11.69 -8.60
C ASN A 79 -4.22 -12.08 -9.11
N SER A 80 -4.39 -12.16 -10.43
CA SER A 80 -5.65 -12.58 -11.07
C SER A 80 -6.11 -14.00 -10.71
N ASN A 81 -5.19 -14.86 -10.26
CA ASN A 81 -5.49 -16.22 -9.80
C ASN A 81 -5.83 -16.27 -8.30
N ASN A 82 -5.92 -15.10 -7.64
CA ASN A 82 -6.11 -14.96 -6.21
C ASN A 82 -4.96 -15.57 -5.38
N GLU A 83 -3.77 -15.67 -5.97
CA GLU A 83 -2.55 -16.05 -5.27
C GLU A 83 -1.92 -14.81 -4.64
N GLU A 84 -1.51 -14.93 -3.38
CA GLU A 84 -0.80 -13.86 -2.68
C GLU A 84 0.64 -13.76 -3.21
N ILE A 85 0.95 -12.62 -3.82
CA ILE A 85 2.25 -12.33 -4.44
C ILE A 85 3.02 -11.25 -3.69
N GLY A 86 2.43 -10.68 -2.64
CA GLY A 86 3.04 -9.63 -1.85
C GLY A 86 2.15 -9.15 -0.71
N MET A 87 2.63 -8.15 0.00
CA MET A 87 1.98 -7.55 1.16
C MET A 87 2.22 -6.04 1.18
N MET A 88 1.15 -5.27 1.32
CA MET A 88 1.22 -3.85 1.67
C MET A 88 1.01 -3.72 3.19
N ILE A 89 1.96 -3.08 3.86
CA ILE A 89 1.91 -2.82 5.31
C ILE A 89 1.74 -1.33 5.51
N VAL A 90 0.80 -0.95 6.38
CA VAL A 90 0.50 0.43 6.74
C VAL A 90 0.63 0.57 8.25
N ARG A 91 1.33 1.60 8.71
CA ARG A 91 1.55 1.87 10.14
C ARG A 91 1.10 3.27 10.51
N SER A 92 0.64 3.38 11.76
CA SER A 92 0.27 4.63 12.39
C SER A 92 0.88 4.76 13.77
N LEU A 93 1.31 5.97 14.11
CA LEU A 93 1.66 6.41 15.45
C LEU A 93 0.41 6.77 16.27
N GLN A 94 -0.77 6.87 15.64
CA GLN A 94 -2.01 7.18 16.35
C GLN A 94 -2.61 5.92 17.00
N PRO A 95 -3.07 5.98 18.26
CA PRO A 95 -3.63 4.82 18.96
C PRO A 95 -4.92 4.25 18.36
N ILE A 96 -5.68 5.06 17.64
CA ILE A 96 -6.94 4.69 16.98
C ILE A 96 -6.93 5.37 15.61
N ALA A 97 -6.27 4.76 14.64
CA ALA A 97 -5.99 5.38 13.35
C ALA A 97 -6.92 4.93 12.22
N PHE A 98 -7.24 3.63 12.17
CA PHE A 98 -7.90 3.03 11.02
C PHE A 98 -9.36 2.74 11.30
N ASP A 99 -10.25 3.25 10.45
CA ASP A 99 -11.66 2.90 10.48
C ASP A 99 -12.01 1.80 9.44
N VAL A 100 -13.23 1.29 9.54
CA VAL A 100 -13.73 0.21 8.65
C VAL A 100 -13.72 0.63 7.17
N THR A 101 -13.79 1.94 6.91
CA THR A 101 -13.79 2.47 5.54
C THR A 101 -12.38 2.57 4.97
N ASP A 102 -11.37 2.92 5.78
CA ASP A 102 -9.97 2.84 5.40
C ASP A 102 -9.56 1.42 5.01
N LEU A 103 -10.08 0.42 5.73
CA LEU A 103 -9.85 -1.00 5.44
C LEU A 103 -10.21 -1.34 3.99
N SER A 104 -11.44 -1.01 3.58
CA SER A 104 -11.95 -1.32 2.24
C SER A 104 -11.17 -0.63 1.13
N THR A 105 -10.71 0.60 1.39
CA THR A 105 -9.97 1.40 0.41
C THR A 105 -8.54 0.88 0.23
N LEU A 106 -7.85 0.56 1.33
CA LEU A 106 -6.50 0.00 1.29
C LEU A 106 -6.48 -1.42 0.71
N GLU A 107 -7.52 -2.23 0.97
CA GLU A 107 -7.73 -3.52 0.29
C GLU A 107 -7.88 -3.33 -1.23
N THR A 108 -8.66 -2.35 -1.66
CA THR A 108 -8.87 -2.06 -3.09
C THR A 108 -7.57 -1.63 -3.77
N ILE A 109 -6.75 -0.83 -3.09
CA ILE A 109 -5.42 -0.43 -3.59
C ILE A 109 -4.51 -1.66 -3.73
N ALA A 110 -4.41 -2.50 -2.70
CA ALA A 110 -3.57 -3.70 -2.74
C ALA A 110 -4.00 -4.66 -3.86
N ALA A 111 -5.30 -4.84 -4.07
CA ALA A 111 -5.85 -5.66 -5.14
C ALA A 111 -5.50 -5.09 -6.53
N ALA A 112 -5.65 -3.78 -6.75
CA ALA A 112 -5.35 -3.15 -8.04
C ALA A 112 -3.85 -3.27 -8.42
N ILE A 113 -2.97 -3.12 -7.43
CA ILE A 113 -1.52 -3.32 -7.61
C ILE A 113 -1.23 -4.76 -8.08
N GLY A 114 -1.90 -5.75 -7.48
CA GLY A 114 -1.71 -7.15 -7.82
C GLY A 114 -2.20 -7.52 -9.23
N GLN A 115 -3.30 -6.89 -9.70
CA GLN A 115 -3.81 -7.10 -11.06
C GLN A 115 -2.84 -6.57 -12.14
N GLU A 116 -2.23 -5.39 -11.95
CA GLU A 116 -1.28 -4.84 -12.92
C GLU A 116 0.08 -5.57 -12.93
N SER A 117 0.46 -6.21 -11.81
CA SER A 117 1.75 -6.92 -11.69
C SER A 117 1.87 -8.11 -12.65
N PHE A 118 0.75 -8.69 -13.11
CA PHE A 118 0.71 -9.83 -14.04
C PHE A 118 0.11 -9.48 -15.41
N ALA A 119 -0.22 -8.21 -15.66
CA ALA A 119 -0.74 -7.75 -16.96
C ALA A 119 0.38 -7.42 -17.98
N ASN A 120 1.65 -7.50 -17.59
CA ASN A 120 2.83 -7.23 -18.44
C ASN A 120 3.70 -8.47 -18.65
#